data_AF-A0A6M4RU08-F1
#
_entry.id   AF-A0A6M4RU08-F1
#
_cell.length_a   1.000
_cell.length_b   1.000
_cell.length_c   1.000
_cell.angle_alpha   90.00
_cell.angle_beta   90.00
_cell.angle_gamma   90.00
#
_symmetry.space_group_name_H-M   'P 1'
#
loop_
_entity.id
_entity.type
_entity.pdbx_description
1 polymer ?
#
loop_
_entity_poly.entity_id
_entity_poly.type
_entity_poly.pdbx_seq_one_letter_code
_entity_poly.pdbx_strand_id
1 'polypeptide(L)'
;HLGDYIYEYDGEGYATEHAKEIGRTYAPDNDTELYTLTDYRDRYALYRTDEGLLSLHQNKPFIVVWDDHEITNDTYKDGAENHQEDEGDFYERRAAAVQAYYEWLPIRPPFGTERLEIYRQFTFGKLLDLYMLDTRVLARDKQLEYANYRDAETNAFDQARFMKDIGNPNRGLLGETQRNWLHSSMRQSQAKWQVLGQQLLIGRMLF
;
A
#
# COMPACT_ATOMS: atom_id res chain seq x y z
N HIS A 1 -8.44 -0.85 7.82
CA HIS A 1 -8.23 -0.59 6.39
C HIS A 1 -6.90 -1.20 5.99
N LEU A 2 -6.84 -1.90 4.85
CA LEU A 2 -5.64 -2.65 4.44
C LEU A 2 -4.89 -2.02 3.26
N GLY A 3 -5.34 -0.85 2.79
CA GLY A 3 -4.70 -0.08 1.73
C GLY A 3 -5.70 0.37 0.67
N ASP A 4 -5.23 1.14 -0.31
CA ASP A 4 -6.04 1.77 -1.37
C ASP A 4 -7.17 2.65 -0.82
N TYR A 5 -6.86 3.40 0.24
CA TYR A 5 -7.79 4.37 0.85
C TYR A 5 -8.09 5.53 -0.10
N ILE A 6 -7.08 5.94 -0.88
CA ILE A 6 -7.19 6.85 -2.02
C ILE A 6 -6.54 6.18 -3.24
N TYR A 7 -6.83 6.71 -4.42
CA TYR A 7 -6.08 6.46 -5.65
C TYR A 7 -5.41 7.76 -6.10
N GLU A 8 -4.27 7.66 -6.77
CA GLU A 8 -3.42 8.74 -7.25
C GLU A 8 -3.75 9.23 -8.67
N TYR A 9 -4.54 8.46 -9.41
CA TYR A 9 -4.85 8.73 -10.81
C TYR A 9 -5.66 10.01 -11.03
N ASP A 10 -5.66 10.49 -12.28
CA ASP A 10 -6.65 11.43 -12.79
C ASP A 10 -8.00 10.74 -13.13
N GLY A 11 -8.98 11.54 -13.55
CA GLY A 11 -10.35 11.15 -13.83
C GLY A 11 -10.53 10.33 -15.12
N GLU A 12 -9.49 10.20 -15.94
CA GLU A 12 -9.45 9.31 -17.11
C GLU A 12 -8.66 8.02 -16.79
N GLY A 13 -8.19 7.87 -15.55
CA GLY A 13 -7.46 6.72 -15.05
C GLY A 13 -8.35 5.54 -14.64
N TYR A 14 -7.95 4.85 -13.58
CA TYR A 14 -8.53 3.56 -13.21
C TYR A 14 -9.96 3.68 -12.63
N ALA A 15 -10.87 2.84 -13.15
CA ALA A 15 -12.22 2.64 -12.63
C ALA A 15 -13.11 3.90 -12.57
N THR A 16 -12.96 4.81 -13.54
CA THR A 16 -13.69 6.09 -13.59
C THR A 16 -14.89 6.08 -14.54
N GLU A 17 -15.20 4.96 -15.20
CA GLU A 17 -16.17 4.88 -16.31
C GLU A 17 -17.57 5.38 -15.91
N HIS A 18 -17.93 5.22 -14.64
CA HIS A 18 -19.21 5.65 -14.08
C HIS A 18 -19.09 6.83 -13.10
N ALA A 19 -17.89 7.36 -12.86
CA ALA A 19 -17.64 8.36 -11.82
C ALA A 19 -18.55 9.59 -11.96
N LYS A 20 -18.77 10.06 -13.20
CA LYS A 20 -19.67 11.18 -13.50
C LYS A 20 -21.13 10.87 -13.20
N GLU A 21 -21.59 9.66 -13.50
CA GLU A 21 -22.99 9.24 -13.28
C GLU A 21 -23.34 9.21 -11.79
N ILE A 22 -22.36 8.86 -10.94
CA ILE A 22 -22.52 8.75 -9.49
C ILE A 22 -22.02 9.98 -8.72
N GLY A 23 -21.62 11.05 -9.42
CA GLY A 23 -21.17 12.31 -8.80
C GLY A 23 -19.85 12.19 -8.03
N ARG A 24 -18.91 11.38 -8.54
CA ARG A 24 -17.60 11.06 -7.93
C ARG A 24 -16.40 11.46 -8.80
N THR A 25 -16.57 12.45 -9.66
CA THR A 25 -15.45 13.01 -10.43
C THR A 25 -14.52 13.80 -9.52
N TYR A 26 -13.27 13.96 -9.95
CA TYR A 26 -12.31 14.81 -9.27
C TYR A 26 -12.58 16.30 -9.53
N ALA A 27 -12.10 17.15 -8.61
CA ALA A 27 -12.15 18.60 -8.80
C ALA A 27 -11.13 18.98 -9.89
N PRO A 28 -11.39 19.97 -10.76
CA PRO A 28 -10.51 20.29 -11.89
C PRO A 28 -9.04 20.59 -11.51
N ASP A 29 -8.79 21.05 -10.30
CA ASP A 29 -7.46 21.35 -9.75
C ASP A 29 -6.78 20.16 -9.04
N ASN A 30 -7.48 19.03 -8.90
CA ASN A 30 -6.94 17.75 -8.39
C ASN A 30 -7.30 16.57 -9.32
N ASP A 31 -7.74 16.86 -10.55
CA ASP A 31 -8.03 15.89 -11.62
C ASP A 31 -6.76 15.63 -12.45
N THR A 32 -5.72 15.20 -11.73
CA THR A 32 -4.39 14.90 -12.25
C THR A 32 -3.81 13.71 -11.49
N GLU A 33 -2.76 13.12 -12.04
CA GLU A 33 -1.84 12.27 -11.28
C GLU A 33 -1.24 13.05 -10.09
N LEU A 34 -1.16 12.43 -8.91
CA LEU A 34 -0.69 13.10 -7.68
C LEU A 34 0.83 12.99 -7.51
N TYR A 35 1.54 14.11 -7.38
CA TYR A 35 2.99 14.12 -7.16
C TYR A 35 3.41 14.86 -5.89
N THR A 36 2.75 15.98 -5.61
CA THR A 36 3.14 16.90 -4.55
C THR A 36 2.32 16.70 -3.28
N LEU A 37 2.82 17.21 -2.15
CA LEU A 37 2.11 17.15 -0.87
C LEU A 37 0.73 17.82 -0.94
N THR A 38 0.58 18.88 -1.72
CA THR A 38 -0.71 19.54 -1.94
C THR A 38 -1.66 18.60 -2.67
N ASP A 39 -1.20 17.95 -3.74
CA ASP A 39 -2.01 17.02 -4.53
C ASP A 39 -2.59 15.90 -3.65
N TYR A 40 -1.73 15.27 -2.83
CA TYR A 40 -2.18 14.22 -1.90
C TYR A 40 -3.14 14.76 -0.84
N ARG A 41 -2.87 15.93 -0.25
CA ARG A 41 -3.78 16.53 0.74
C ARG A 41 -5.16 16.81 0.16
N ASP A 42 -5.21 17.34 -1.06
CA ASP A 42 -6.46 17.64 -1.75
C ASP A 42 -7.21 16.36 -2.10
N ARG A 43 -6.51 15.29 -2.51
CA ARG A 43 -7.13 13.99 -2.74
C ARG A 43 -7.72 13.39 -1.46
N TYR A 44 -6.99 13.42 -0.35
CA TYR A 44 -7.54 13.00 0.95
C TYR A 44 -8.73 13.86 1.35
N ALA A 45 -8.67 15.18 1.18
CA ALA A 45 -9.78 16.07 1.47
C ALA A 45 -11.03 15.67 0.68
N LEU A 46 -10.87 15.41 -0.63
CA LEU A 46 -11.95 14.97 -1.50
C LEU A 46 -12.57 13.65 -1.02
N TYR A 47 -11.77 12.61 -0.78
CA TYR A 47 -12.27 11.32 -0.29
C TYR A 47 -13.00 11.49 1.06
N ARG A 48 -12.52 12.40 1.92
CA ARG A 48 -13.11 12.72 3.22
C ARG A 48 -14.36 13.60 3.15
N THR A 49 -14.82 14.01 1.97
CA THR A 49 -16.15 14.64 1.80
C THR A 49 -17.29 13.61 1.76
N ASP A 50 -16.98 12.32 1.55
CA ASP A 50 -17.99 11.27 1.53
C ASP A 50 -18.71 11.14 2.88
N GLU A 51 -20.03 11.28 2.89
CA GLU A 51 -20.84 11.21 4.11
C GLU A 51 -20.77 9.83 4.79
N GLY A 52 -20.66 8.76 3.99
CA GLY A 52 -20.52 7.39 4.50
C GLY A 52 -19.20 7.20 5.23
N LEU A 53 -18.10 7.70 4.66
CA LEU A 53 -16.76 7.64 5.20
C LEU A 53 -16.64 8.51 6.46
N LEU A 54 -17.21 9.72 6.43
CA LEU A 54 -17.30 10.59 7.61
C LEU A 54 -18.04 9.89 8.75
N SER A 55 -19.24 9.34 8.46
CA SER A 55 -20.03 8.60 9.44
C SER A 55 -19.26 7.40 10.00
N LEU A 56 -18.58 6.64 9.15
CA LEU A 56 -17.79 5.48 9.55
C LEU A 56 -16.65 5.85 10.51
N HIS A 57 -15.89 6.91 10.21
CA HIS A 57 -14.80 7.40 11.07
C HIS A 57 -15.29 8.06 12.36
N GLN A 58 -16.46 8.69 12.35
CA GLN A 58 -17.08 9.22 13.58
C GLN A 58 -17.49 8.12 14.55
N ASN A 59 -17.88 6.95 14.04
CA ASN A 59 -18.50 5.89 14.83
C ASN A 59 -17.57 4.72 15.20
N LYS A 60 -16.39 4.59 14.57
CA LYS A 60 -15.49 3.44 14.76
C LYS A 60 -14.01 3.86 14.81
N PRO A 61 -13.20 3.24 15.69
CA PRO A 61 -11.75 3.38 15.61
C PRO A 61 -11.21 2.73 14.34
N PHE A 62 -10.20 3.36 13.74
CA PHE A 62 -9.58 2.90 12.50
C PHE A 62 -8.16 2.42 12.75
N ILE A 63 -7.92 1.12 12.54
CA ILE A 63 -6.56 0.56 12.44
C ILE A 63 -6.27 0.44 10.95
N VAL A 64 -5.27 1.19 10.49
CA VAL A 64 -4.96 1.37 9.07
C VAL A 64 -3.48 1.10 8.77
N VAL A 65 -3.25 0.65 7.54
CA VAL A 65 -1.95 0.60 6.89
C VAL A 65 -2.20 0.87 5.40
N TRP A 66 -1.26 1.53 4.74
CA TRP A 66 -1.30 1.79 3.30
C TRP A 66 -1.09 0.50 2.51
N ASP A 67 -1.51 0.51 1.25
CA ASP A 67 -0.97 -0.30 0.17
C ASP A 67 -0.17 0.61 -0.79
N ASP A 68 -0.27 0.39 -2.10
CA ASP A 68 0.48 1.13 -3.11
C ASP A 68 -0.20 2.45 -3.50
N HIS A 69 -1.52 2.47 -3.68
CA HIS A 69 -2.23 3.65 -4.20
C HIS A 69 -2.28 4.85 -3.25
N GLU A 70 -1.91 4.68 -1.98
CA GLU A 70 -1.63 5.84 -1.12
C GLU A 70 -0.35 6.58 -1.49
N ILE A 71 0.49 6.00 -2.35
CA ILE A 71 1.66 6.63 -2.98
C ILE A 71 1.44 6.64 -4.50
N THR A 72 1.60 5.51 -5.16
CA THR A 72 1.32 5.31 -6.59
C THR A 72 1.36 3.82 -6.93
N ASN A 73 0.64 3.41 -7.97
CA ASN A 73 0.41 2.03 -8.36
C ASN A 73 1.69 1.18 -8.35
N ASP A 74 1.58 0.02 -7.71
CA ASP A 74 2.61 -0.99 -7.61
C ASP A 74 3.94 -0.54 -6.96
N THR A 75 3.86 0.46 -6.06
CA THR A 75 4.97 0.91 -5.21
C THR A 75 5.74 -0.24 -4.54
N TYR A 76 7.07 -0.11 -4.58
CA TYR A 76 8.06 -0.93 -3.87
C TYR A 76 9.12 -0.02 -3.23
N LYS A 77 10.19 -0.58 -2.64
CA LYS A 77 11.10 0.17 -1.76
C LYS A 77 11.80 1.38 -2.41
N ASP A 78 12.06 1.31 -3.70
CA ASP A 78 12.87 2.24 -4.49
C ASP A 78 12.22 2.68 -5.81
N GLY A 79 10.91 2.45 -5.97
CA GLY A 79 10.16 2.92 -7.14
C GLY A 79 8.72 2.42 -7.15
N ALA A 80 8.07 2.54 -8.30
CA ALA A 80 6.73 2.05 -8.54
C ALA A 80 6.54 1.68 -10.02
N GLU A 81 5.40 1.09 -10.38
CA GLU A 81 5.04 0.90 -11.79
C GLU A 81 4.59 2.23 -12.40
N ASN A 82 3.68 2.93 -11.72
CA ASN A 82 3.16 4.23 -12.14
C ASN A 82 4.04 5.37 -11.60
N HIS A 83 5.35 5.27 -11.86
CA HIS A 83 6.26 6.40 -11.69
C HIS A 83 7.49 6.33 -12.63
N GLN A 84 7.64 7.32 -13.51
CA GLN A 84 8.70 7.36 -14.54
C GLN A 84 9.77 8.43 -14.27
N GLU A 85 10.93 8.32 -14.93
CA GLU A 85 12.09 9.20 -14.71
C GLU A 85 11.82 10.68 -15.00
N ASP A 86 10.86 10.99 -15.86
CA ASP A 86 10.47 12.36 -16.23
C ASP A 86 9.42 13.00 -15.30
N GLU A 87 8.96 12.26 -14.29
CA GLU A 87 7.96 12.71 -13.31
C GLU A 87 8.55 13.24 -11.99
N GLY A 88 9.88 13.34 -11.93
CA GLY A 88 10.61 13.84 -10.77
C GLY A 88 11.20 12.74 -9.88
N ASP A 89 11.48 13.08 -8.62
CA ASP A 89 12.09 12.15 -7.66
C ASP A 89 11.01 11.35 -6.92
N PHE A 90 11.04 10.02 -7.09
CA PHE A 90 10.15 9.09 -6.40
C PHE A 90 10.17 9.26 -4.88
N TYR A 91 11.33 9.53 -4.30
CA TYR A 91 11.48 9.67 -2.85
C TYR A 91 10.80 10.94 -2.34
N GLU A 92 10.78 12.01 -3.14
CA GLU A 92 10.02 13.24 -2.82
C GLU A 92 8.51 12.97 -2.90
N ARG A 93 8.04 12.31 -3.97
CA ARG A 93 6.64 11.88 -4.13
C ARG A 93 6.19 11.01 -2.96
N ARG A 94 6.99 10.00 -2.59
CA ARG A 94 6.73 9.12 -1.45
C ARG A 94 6.68 9.87 -0.12
N ALA A 95 7.59 10.82 0.10
CA ALA A 95 7.60 11.62 1.33
C ALA A 95 6.34 12.48 1.44
N ALA A 96 5.92 13.12 0.34
CA ALA A 96 4.67 13.87 0.25
C ALA A 96 3.44 12.99 0.56
N ALA A 97 3.35 11.83 -0.09
CA ALA A 97 2.29 10.85 0.12
C ALA A 97 2.17 10.38 1.58
N VAL A 98 3.29 9.95 2.17
CA VAL A 98 3.35 9.44 3.56
C VAL A 98 3.03 10.55 4.56
N GLN A 99 3.49 11.77 4.32
CA GLN A 99 3.12 12.90 5.16
C GLN A 99 1.61 13.15 5.13
N ALA A 100 1.01 13.25 3.94
CA ALA A 100 -0.43 13.44 3.81
C ALA A 100 -1.23 12.30 4.47
N TYR A 101 -0.78 11.04 4.31
CA TYR A 101 -1.38 9.87 4.95
C TYR A 101 -1.44 10.02 6.49
N TYR A 102 -0.34 10.45 7.11
CA TYR A 102 -0.30 10.69 8.56
C TYR A 102 -1.10 11.92 9.01
N GLU A 103 -1.25 12.94 8.16
CA GLU A 103 -2.05 14.13 8.46
C GLU A 103 -3.56 13.81 8.45
N TRP A 104 -4.00 12.91 7.57
CA TRP A 104 -5.42 12.64 7.35
C TRP A 104 -5.96 11.40 8.07
N LEU A 105 -5.10 10.45 8.47
CA LEU A 105 -5.54 9.22 9.13
C LEU A 105 -5.15 9.18 10.62
N PRO A 106 -5.96 8.53 11.47
CA PRO A 106 -5.81 8.57 12.92
C PRO A 106 -4.68 7.65 13.41
N ILE A 107 -3.44 8.00 13.10
CA ILE A 107 -2.26 7.19 13.40
C ILE A 107 -1.33 8.00 14.29
N ARG A 108 -0.91 7.39 15.40
CA ARG A 108 0.29 7.83 16.10
C ARG A 108 1.48 7.19 15.39
N PRO A 109 2.38 7.96 14.73
CA PRO A 109 3.53 7.39 14.03
C PRO A 109 4.36 6.52 14.99
N PRO A 110 4.45 5.20 14.76
CA PRO A 110 4.98 4.28 15.76
C PRO A 110 6.49 4.47 16.01
N PHE A 111 7.18 5.10 15.07
CA PHE A 111 8.62 5.35 15.14
C PHE A 111 8.98 6.85 15.05
N GLY A 112 8.02 7.75 15.28
CA GLY A 112 8.17 9.19 15.07
C GLY A 112 7.80 9.63 13.66
N THR A 113 7.75 10.95 13.42
CA THR A 113 7.27 11.55 12.16
C THR A 113 8.31 11.58 11.05
N GLU A 114 9.57 11.31 11.35
CA GLU A 114 10.69 11.33 10.38
C GLU A 114 10.97 9.94 9.77
N ARG A 115 10.19 8.93 10.19
CA ARG A 115 10.42 7.51 9.91
C ARG A 115 9.24 6.97 9.09
N LEU A 116 9.53 6.16 8.07
CA LEU A 116 8.50 5.58 7.20
C LEU A 116 7.81 4.37 7.83
N GLU A 117 8.39 3.77 8.88
CA GLU A 117 7.84 2.56 9.45
C GLU A 117 6.44 2.75 10.05
N ILE A 118 5.49 1.94 9.59
CA ILE A 118 4.09 1.94 10.05
C ILE A 118 3.66 0.62 10.71
N TYR A 119 4.42 -0.46 10.51
CA TYR A 119 4.09 -1.77 11.05
C TYR A 119 4.05 -1.73 12.58
N ARG A 120 3.04 -2.38 13.18
CA ARG A 120 2.79 -2.32 14.61
C ARG A 120 1.83 -3.42 15.07
N GLN A 121 1.81 -3.69 16.38
CA GLN A 121 0.97 -4.71 16.99
C GLN A 121 -0.10 -4.07 17.88
N PHE A 122 -1.28 -4.69 17.90
CA PHE A 122 -2.37 -4.39 18.83
C PHE A 122 -2.79 -5.66 19.57
N THR A 123 -2.85 -5.60 20.90
CA THR A 123 -3.27 -6.72 21.76
C THR A 123 -4.65 -6.45 22.35
N PHE A 124 -5.59 -7.35 22.05
CA PHE A 124 -6.97 -7.31 22.54
C PHE A 124 -7.13 -8.34 23.67
N GLY A 125 -6.65 -7.99 24.86
CA GLY A 125 -6.66 -8.86 26.03
C GLY A 125 -5.97 -10.20 25.73
N LYS A 126 -6.62 -11.32 26.07
CA LYS A 126 -6.13 -12.68 25.72
C LYS A 126 -6.76 -13.23 24.44
N LEU A 127 -7.58 -12.43 23.74
CA LEU A 127 -8.34 -12.92 22.61
C LEU A 127 -7.53 -12.89 21.32
N LEU A 128 -6.91 -11.75 21.01
CA LEU A 128 -6.32 -11.49 19.70
C LEU A 128 -5.06 -10.63 19.82
N ASP A 129 -4.00 -11.04 19.12
CA ASP A 129 -2.92 -10.17 18.69
C ASP A 129 -3.06 -9.88 17.18
N LEU A 130 -3.16 -8.60 16.83
CA LEU A 130 -3.21 -8.11 15.46
C LEU A 130 -1.86 -7.49 15.09
N TYR A 131 -1.20 -8.04 14.07
CA TYR A 131 0.06 -7.55 13.52
C TYR A 131 -0.22 -6.83 12.20
N MET A 132 -0.18 -5.51 12.21
CA MET A 132 -0.29 -4.70 10.99
C MET A 132 1.08 -4.64 10.32
N LEU A 133 1.15 -5.08 9.07
CA LEU A 133 2.38 -5.17 8.29
C LEU A 133 2.40 -4.09 7.20
N ASP A 134 3.58 -3.54 6.96
CA ASP A 134 3.92 -2.92 5.68
C ASP A 134 4.42 -4.01 4.71
N THR A 135 3.87 -4.07 3.51
CA THR A 135 4.33 -4.97 2.43
C THR A 135 4.61 -4.22 1.13
N ARG A 136 4.94 -2.93 1.22
CA ARG A 136 5.22 -2.04 0.08
C ARG A 136 6.51 -1.27 0.31
N VAL A 137 6.47 -0.25 1.16
CA VAL A 137 7.45 0.85 1.16
C VAL A 137 8.79 0.48 1.75
N LEU A 138 8.80 -0.32 2.81
CA LEU A 138 10.03 -0.48 3.61
C LEU A 138 11.08 -1.36 2.94
N ALA A 139 10.66 -2.42 2.24
CA ALA A 139 11.58 -3.47 1.85
C ALA A 139 11.14 -4.32 0.67
N ARG A 140 9.94 -4.13 0.11
CA ARG A 140 9.49 -4.92 -1.04
C ARG A 140 10.41 -4.68 -2.22
N ASP A 141 10.89 -5.76 -2.83
CA ASP A 141 11.53 -5.70 -4.13
C ASP A 141 10.51 -5.57 -5.26
N LYS A 142 10.90 -4.87 -6.34
CA LYS A 142 10.09 -4.71 -7.56
C LYS A 142 9.50 -6.03 -8.03
N GLN A 143 8.19 -6.05 -8.21
CA GLN A 143 7.37 -7.18 -8.62
C GLN A 143 7.91 -7.85 -9.89
N LEU A 144 7.63 -9.15 -10.02
CA LEU A 144 7.92 -9.88 -11.24
C LEU A 144 6.69 -9.85 -12.14
N GLU A 145 6.81 -9.18 -13.28
CA GLU A 145 5.73 -9.13 -14.26
C GLU A 145 5.69 -10.40 -15.11
N TYR A 146 4.55 -11.10 -15.12
CA TYR A 146 4.36 -12.30 -15.93
C TYR A 146 4.66 -12.06 -17.41
N ALA A 147 4.35 -10.87 -17.92
CA ALA A 147 4.63 -10.46 -19.29
C ALA A 147 6.12 -10.57 -19.65
N ASN A 148 7.01 -10.28 -18.69
CA ASN A 148 8.45 -10.38 -18.92
C ASN A 148 8.87 -11.83 -19.19
N TYR A 149 8.15 -12.81 -18.66
CA TYR A 149 8.44 -14.25 -18.77
C TYR A 149 7.68 -14.93 -19.91
N ARG A 150 7.13 -14.16 -20.85
CA ARG A 150 6.49 -14.70 -22.04
C ARG A 150 7.36 -14.42 -23.25
N ASP A 151 7.53 -15.44 -24.07
CA ASP A 151 8.17 -15.30 -25.37
C ASP A 151 7.32 -14.39 -26.27
N ALA A 152 7.96 -13.44 -26.95
CA ALA A 152 7.27 -12.39 -27.69
C ALA A 152 6.54 -12.92 -28.95
N GLU A 153 6.99 -14.03 -29.52
CA GLU A 153 6.43 -14.59 -30.75
C GLU A 153 5.41 -15.69 -30.45
N THR A 154 5.75 -16.59 -29.54
CA THR A 154 4.97 -17.80 -29.24
C THR A 154 4.05 -17.65 -28.03
N ASN A 155 4.22 -16.59 -27.25
CA ASN A 155 3.53 -16.36 -25.96
C ASN A 155 3.77 -17.49 -24.93
N ALA A 156 4.76 -18.35 -25.18
CA ALA A 156 5.15 -19.44 -24.28
C ALA A 156 5.72 -18.88 -22.98
N PHE A 157 5.32 -19.45 -21.85
CA PHE A 157 5.78 -19.01 -20.53
C PHE A 157 7.10 -19.68 -20.15
N ASP A 158 8.13 -18.89 -19.88
CA ASP A 158 9.43 -19.34 -19.35
C ASP A 158 9.32 -19.63 -17.85
N GLN A 159 8.71 -20.77 -17.54
CA GLN A 159 8.50 -21.23 -16.17
C GLN A 159 9.83 -21.40 -15.43
N ALA A 160 10.88 -21.87 -16.10
CA ALA A 160 12.17 -22.13 -15.48
C ALA A 160 12.81 -20.83 -14.98
N ARG A 161 12.80 -19.76 -15.80
CA ARG A 161 13.31 -18.45 -15.40
C ARG A 161 12.44 -17.79 -14.35
N PHE A 162 11.12 -17.87 -14.48
CA PHE A 162 10.20 -17.33 -13.46
C PHE A 162 10.43 -17.99 -12.09
N MET A 163 10.51 -19.33 -12.04
CA MET A 163 10.74 -20.06 -10.79
C MET A 163 12.12 -19.76 -10.18
N LYS A 164 13.14 -19.54 -11.02
CA LYS A 164 14.47 -19.11 -10.56
C LYS A 164 14.42 -17.71 -9.94
N ASP A 165 13.74 -16.77 -10.59
CA ASP A 165 13.72 -15.38 -10.15
C ASP A 165 12.83 -15.18 -8.92
N ILE A 166 11.65 -15.81 -8.87
CA ILE A 166 10.76 -15.74 -7.70
C ILE A 166 11.36 -16.47 -6.49
N GLY A 167 12.17 -17.51 -6.73
CA GLY A 167 12.90 -18.25 -5.71
C GLY A 167 14.22 -17.60 -5.28
N ASN A 168 14.58 -16.43 -5.81
CA ASN A 168 15.82 -15.74 -5.44
C ASN A 168 15.80 -15.35 -3.95
N PRO A 169 16.73 -15.86 -3.13
CA PRO A 169 16.73 -15.63 -1.68
C PRO A 169 17.02 -14.18 -1.29
N ASN A 170 17.52 -13.36 -2.22
CA ASN A 170 17.77 -11.94 -1.99
C ASN A 170 16.52 -11.09 -2.24
N ARG A 171 15.41 -11.69 -2.72
CA ARG A 171 14.13 -10.99 -2.86
C ARG A 171 13.35 -11.05 -1.55
N GLY A 172 12.81 -9.92 -1.13
CA GLY A 172 12.09 -9.74 0.12
C GLY A 172 10.81 -8.94 -0.05
N LEU A 173 9.88 -9.18 0.87
CA LEU A 173 8.65 -8.41 1.01
C LEU A 173 8.70 -7.51 2.26
N LEU A 174 8.97 -8.10 3.42
CA LEU A 174 8.99 -7.39 4.71
C LEU A 174 10.37 -6.82 5.07
N GLY A 175 11.43 -7.30 4.40
CA GLY A 175 12.80 -7.05 4.85
C GLY A 175 13.13 -7.74 6.17
N GLU A 176 14.40 -7.70 6.57
CA GLU A 176 14.88 -8.45 7.74
C GLU A 176 14.32 -7.90 9.06
N THR A 177 14.32 -6.58 9.23
CA THR A 177 13.92 -5.93 10.50
C THR A 177 12.47 -6.25 10.87
N GLN A 178 11.52 -6.01 9.95
CA GLN A 178 10.10 -6.26 10.20
C GLN A 178 9.81 -7.77 10.30
N ARG A 179 10.48 -8.61 9.50
CA ARG A 179 10.35 -10.07 9.59
C ARG A 179 10.81 -10.59 10.97
N ASN A 180 11.95 -10.12 11.46
CA ASN A 180 12.48 -10.51 12.77
C ASN A 180 11.60 -10.00 13.92
N TRP A 181 11.09 -8.77 13.81
CA TRP A 181 10.08 -8.23 14.72
C TRP A 181 8.83 -9.11 14.74
N LEU A 182 8.22 -9.40 13.58
CA LEU A 182 7.01 -10.20 13.47
C LEU A 182 7.20 -11.59 14.10
N HIS A 183 8.28 -12.28 13.73
CA HIS A 183 8.60 -13.60 14.26
C HIS A 183 8.77 -13.58 15.79
N SER A 184 9.44 -12.57 16.33
CA SER A 184 9.65 -12.43 17.77
C SER A 184 8.34 -12.14 18.49
N SER A 185 7.52 -11.24 17.95
CA SER A 185 6.23 -10.85 18.54
C SER A 185 5.21 -12.00 18.50
N MET A 186 5.17 -12.78 17.42
CA MET A 186 4.30 -13.96 17.31
C MET A 186 4.70 -15.07 18.30
N ARG A 187 6.00 -15.28 18.53
CA ARG A 187 6.50 -16.25 19.52
C ARG A 187 6.16 -15.88 20.96
N GLN A 188 6.05 -14.59 21.25
CA GLN A 188 5.72 -14.08 22.59
C GLN A 188 4.21 -14.04 22.87
N SER A 189 3.38 -14.11 21.82
CA SER A 189 1.92 -14.05 21.96
C SER A 189 1.38 -15.12 22.90
N GLN A 190 0.48 -14.69 23.79
CA GLN A 190 -0.34 -15.57 24.63
C GLN A 190 -1.83 -15.46 24.24
N ALA A 191 -2.13 -14.80 23.12
CA ALA A 191 -3.48 -14.59 22.64
C ALA A 191 -4.03 -15.87 21.98
N LYS A 192 -5.35 -16.05 22.04
CA LYS A 192 -6.03 -17.16 21.37
C LYS A 192 -5.87 -17.12 19.85
N TRP A 193 -5.89 -15.92 19.27
CA TRP A 193 -5.74 -15.68 17.85
C TRP A 193 -4.58 -14.75 17.57
N GLN A 194 -3.88 -15.02 16.47
CA GLN A 194 -2.86 -14.16 15.89
C GLN A 194 -3.29 -13.86 14.46
N VAL A 195 -3.43 -12.58 14.12
CA VAL A 195 -3.94 -12.13 12.81
C VAL A 195 -2.93 -11.21 12.17
N LEU A 196 -2.64 -11.45 10.89
CA LEU A 196 -1.84 -10.55 10.07
C LEU A 196 -2.78 -9.61 9.32
N GLY A 197 -2.70 -8.32 9.61
CA GLY A 197 -3.28 -7.27 8.79
C GLY A 197 -2.26 -6.84 7.75
N GLN A 198 -2.54 -7.14 6.48
CA GLN A 198 -1.62 -6.90 5.37
C GLN A 198 -2.40 -6.76 4.06
N GLN A 199 -1.71 -6.33 3.02
CA GLN A 199 -2.24 -5.77 1.80
C GLN A 199 -2.52 -6.83 0.73
N LEU A 200 -1.65 -7.84 0.65
CA LEU A 200 -1.53 -8.70 -0.52
C LEU A 200 -2.28 -10.02 -0.35
N LEU A 201 -2.45 -10.75 -1.44
CA LEU A 201 -3.03 -12.07 -1.34
C LEU A 201 -2.03 -13.07 -0.74
N ILE A 202 -2.38 -13.64 0.42
CA ILE A 202 -1.66 -14.75 1.04
C ILE A 202 -2.45 -16.03 0.80
N GLY A 203 -2.33 -16.55 -0.40
CA GLY A 203 -2.96 -17.80 -0.81
C GLY A 203 -2.31 -18.31 -2.08
N ARG A 204 -2.21 -19.64 -2.22
CA ARG A 204 -1.75 -20.22 -3.48
C ARG A 204 -2.87 -20.03 -4.51
N MET A 205 -2.66 -19.15 -5.47
CA MET A 205 -3.68 -18.87 -6.48
C MET A 205 -3.81 -19.94 -7.54
N LEU A 206 -2.77 -20.74 -7.86
CA LEU A 206 -2.83 -21.94 -8.71
C LEU A 206 -1.48 -22.71 -8.68
N PHE A 207 -1.45 -23.88 -9.32
CA PHE A 207 -0.39 -24.90 -9.23
C PHE A 207 0.85 -24.62 -10.06
#